data_AF-A0A8C6B7Z8-F1
#
_entry.id   AF-A0A8C6B7Z8-F1
#
_cell.length_a   1.000
_cell.length_b   1.000
_cell.length_c   1.000
_cell.angle_alpha   90.00
_cell.angle_beta   90.00
_cell.angle_gamma   90.00
#
_symmetry.space_group_name_H-M   'P 1'
#
loop_
_entity.id
_entity.type
_entity.pdbx_description
1 polymer ?
#
loop_
_entity_poly.entity_id
_entity_poly.type
_entity_poly.pdbx_seq_one_letter_code
_entity_poly.pdbx_strand_id
1 'polypeptide(L)'
;MPRAAPPGLLLPLLGLAVAAAAADCPSSTWVQFQDSCYIFLQEAIKVESIEDVRNQCTDHGADMISIHNEEENAFILDTLQKQWKGPDDILLGMFFDTDVPYEKKYLSDNHILISALVIASTVILTVLGAVVWFLYKRSLDSGFTTVFSAAPQSPYNDDCVLVVAEENEYDVQFD
;
A
#
# COMPACT_ATOMS: atom_id res chain seq x y z
N MET A 1 10.47 -78.35 54.39
CA MET A 1 11.12 -77.03 54.49
C MET A 1 10.94 -76.30 53.17
N PRO A 2 10.41 -75.06 53.14
CA PRO A 2 9.99 -74.38 51.92
C PRO A 2 11.13 -73.66 51.18
N ARG A 3 10.84 -73.32 49.91
CA ARG A 3 11.69 -72.75 48.84
C ARG A 3 12.41 -71.44 49.18
N ALA A 4 13.54 -71.20 48.50
CA ALA A 4 13.96 -69.85 48.11
C ALA A 4 14.51 -69.88 46.66
N ALA A 5 13.80 -69.19 45.75
CA ALA A 5 14.25 -68.83 44.41
C ALA A 5 14.90 -67.44 44.47
N PRO A 6 15.85 -67.09 43.57
CA PRO A 6 16.51 -65.80 43.58
C PRO A 6 15.56 -64.66 43.14
N PRO A 7 15.72 -63.44 43.68
CA PRO A 7 14.83 -62.33 43.39
C PRO A 7 15.08 -61.79 41.98
N GLY A 8 14.02 -61.73 41.18
CA GLY A 8 14.00 -61.05 39.89
C GLY A 8 14.14 -59.53 40.10
N LEU A 9 15.11 -58.93 39.41
CA LEU A 9 15.27 -57.49 39.32
C LEU A 9 14.17 -56.90 38.43
N LEU A 10 13.10 -56.43 39.07
CA LEU A 10 12.12 -55.52 38.46
C LEU A 10 12.71 -54.10 38.53
N LEU A 11 13.28 -53.62 37.42
CA LEU A 11 13.57 -52.20 37.23
C LEU A 11 12.25 -51.50 36.87
N PRO A 12 11.76 -50.53 37.67
CA PRO A 12 10.60 -49.75 37.26
C PRO A 12 11.04 -48.82 36.12
N LEU A 13 10.36 -48.93 34.98
CA LEU A 13 10.40 -47.90 33.95
C LEU A 13 9.78 -46.62 34.55
N LEU A 14 10.61 -45.76 35.14
CA LEU A 14 10.24 -44.37 35.32
C LEU A 14 10.13 -43.77 33.92
N GLY A 15 8.90 -43.75 33.40
CA GLY A 15 8.55 -42.83 32.34
C GLY A 15 8.77 -41.42 32.87
N LEU A 16 9.85 -40.77 32.47
CA LEU A 16 9.87 -39.31 32.47
C LEU A 16 8.82 -38.88 31.44
N ALA A 17 7.60 -38.70 31.91
CA ALA A 17 6.73 -37.72 31.29
C ALA A 17 7.43 -36.37 31.51
N VAL A 18 8.15 -35.91 30.49
CA VAL A 18 8.49 -34.49 30.39
C VAL A 18 7.15 -33.81 30.17
N ALA A 19 6.47 -33.45 31.26
CA ALA A 19 5.43 -32.46 31.20
C ALA A 19 6.12 -31.20 30.68
N ALA A 20 5.89 -30.86 29.42
CA ALA A 20 6.13 -29.52 28.93
C ALA A 20 5.32 -28.62 29.86
N ALA A 21 6.00 -27.98 30.81
CA ALA A 21 5.37 -26.97 31.64
C ALA A 21 4.80 -25.96 30.66
N ALA A 22 3.47 -25.80 30.66
CA ALA A 22 2.87 -24.61 30.07
C ALA A 22 3.51 -23.44 30.82
N ALA A 23 4.49 -22.80 30.21
CA ALA A 23 5.13 -21.64 30.79
C ALA A 23 4.07 -20.53 30.72
N ASP A 24 3.39 -20.29 31.83
CA ASP A 24 2.61 -19.08 31.99
C ASP A 24 3.55 -17.88 31.82
N CYS A 25 3.11 -16.87 31.09
CA CYS A 25 3.95 -15.71 30.82
C CYS A 25 4.36 -14.97 32.12
N PRO A 26 5.50 -14.24 32.12
CA PRO A 26 6.11 -13.71 33.34
C PRO A 26 5.21 -12.78 34.17
N SER A 27 4.28 -12.08 33.54
CA SER A 27 3.32 -11.21 34.21
C SER A 27 2.06 -10.98 33.35
N SER A 28 1.05 -10.32 33.92
CA SER A 28 -0.22 -10.03 33.26
C SER A 28 -0.14 -9.05 32.09
N THR A 29 1.00 -8.38 31.90
CA THR A 29 1.24 -7.48 30.75
C THR A 29 1.67 -8.24 29.50
N TRP A 30 2.02 -9.52 29.64
CA TRP A 30 2.37 -10.39 28.53
C TRP A 30 1.13 -11.13 28.04
N VAL A 31 1.03 -11.30 26.74
CA VAL A 31 -0.03 -12.05 26.09
C VAL A 31 0.58 -13.35 25.56
N GLN A 32 0.04 -14.48 26.01
CA GLN A 32 0.50 -15.78 25.53
C GLN A 32 -0.15 -16.11 24.20
N PHE A 33 0.66 -16.58 23.25
CA PHE A 33 0.19 -17.22 22.05
C PHE A 33 1.07 -18.42 21.74
N GLN A 34 0.44 -19.60 21.72
CA GLN A 34 1.13 -20.88 21.59
C GLN A 34 2.23 -21.06 22.66
N ASP A 35 3.46 -21.28 22.24
CA ASP A 35 4.65 -21.48 23.06
C ASP A 35 5.44 -20.20 23.34
N SER A 36 4.92 -19.03 22.93
CA SER A 36 5.58 -17.72 23.05
C SER A 36 4.77 -16.70 23.85
N CYS A 37 5.48 -15.73 24.43
CA CYS A 37 4.91 -14.63 25.20
C CYS A 37 5.28 -13.30 24.54
N TYR A 38 4.28 -12.44 24.32
CA TYR A 38 4.43 -11.16 23.64
C TYR A 38 4.11 -10.00 24.57
N ILE A 39 4.87 -8.92 24.49
CA ILE A 39 4.63 -7.68 25.24
C ILE A 39 4.59 -6.49 24.30
N PHE A 40 3.59 -5.63 24.46
CA PHE A 40 3.36 -4.46 23.61
C PHE A 40 3.70 -3.19 24.41
N LEU A 41 4.89 -2.64 24.17
CA LEU A 41 5.43 -1.49 24.90
C LEU A 41 4.90 -0.18 24.29
N GLN A 42 4.00 0.52 24.96
CA GLN A 42 3.41 1.80 24.49
C GLN A 42 4.34 3.01 24.69
N GLU A 43 5.65 2.83 24.52
CA GLU A 43 6.64 3.89 24.72
C GLU A 43 6.84 4.67 23.42
N ALA A 44 6.80 6.00 23.52
CA ALA A 44 7.06 6.88 22.37
C ALA A 44 8.56 6.91 22.08
N ILE A 45 9.04 5.93 21.31
CA ILE A 45 10.44 5.85 20.95
C ILE A 45 10.71 6.82 19.81
N LYS A 46 11.70 7.70 19.98
CA LYS A 46 12.35 8.35 18.86
C LYS A 46 13.28 7.31 18.23
N VAL A 47 12.78 6.57 17.24
CA VAL A 47 13.53 5.52 16.58
C VAL A 47 14.67 6.16 15.77
N GLU A 48 15.90 6.09 16.30
CA GLU A 48 17.10 6.51 15.56
C GLU A 48 17.73 5.30 14.84
N SER A 49 17.70 4.11 15.43
CA SER A 49 18.12 2.85 14.81
C SER A 49 17.25 1.65 15.24
N ILE A 50 17.31 0.55 14.47
CA ILE A 50 16.67 -0.73 14.83
C ILE A 50 17.27 -1.35 16.09
N GLU A 51 18.55 -1.08 16.36
CA GLU A 51 19.26 -1.57 17.54
C GLU A 51 18.70 -0.92 18.82
N ASP A 52 18.33 0.36 18.76
CA ASP A 52 17.70 1.06 19.89
C ASP A 52 16.35 0.45 20.26
N VAL A 53 15.58 0.03 19.26
CA VAL A 53 14.29 -0.65 19.47
C VAL A 53 14.52 -2.05 20.03
N ARG A 54 15.48 -2.80 19.49
CA ARG A 54 15.85 -4.12 20.02
C ARG A 54 16.29 -4.05 21.47
N ASN A 55 17.14 -3.08 21.82
CA ASN A 55 17.66 -2.91 23.17
C ASN A 55 16.53 -2.75 24.20
N GLN A 56 15.46 -2.01 23.85
CA GLN A 56 14.29 -1.89 24.72
C GLN A 56 13.55 -3.22 24.89
N CYS A 57 13.34 -3.97 23.81
CA CYS A 57 12.76 -5.31 23.94
C CYS A 57 13.61 -6.20 24.86
N THR A 58 14.94 -6.15 24.71
CA THR A 58 15.88 -6.94 25.53
C THR A 58 15.94 -6.48 26.99
N ASP A 59 15.77 -5.19 27.27
CA ASP A 59 15.68 -4.67 28.65
C ASP A 59 14.47 -5.23 29.40
N HIS A 60 13.42 -5.61 28.68
CA HIS A 60 12.24 -6.30 29.22
C HIS A 60 12.36 -7.83 29.22
N GLY A 61 13.52 -8.39 28.85
CA GLY A 61 13.72 -9.83 28.73
C GLY A 61 13.00 -10.47 27.53
N ALA A 62 12.62 -9.66 26.54
CA ALA A 62 12.10 -10.08 25.24
C ALA A 62 13.15 -9.86 24.12
N ASP A 63 12.77 -10.16 22.89
CA ASP A 63 13.46 -9.67 21.69
C ASP A 63 12.39 -9.08 20.75
N MET A 64 12.81 -8.46 19.67
CA MET A 64 11.92 -8.00 18.61
C MET A 64 11.06 -9.15 18.09
N ILE A 65 9.80 -8.84 17.79
CA ILE A 65 8.84 -9.80 17.27
C ILE A 65 9.31 -10.43 15.96
N SER A 66 9.24 -11.75 15.88
CA SER A 66 9.44 -12.55 14.67
C SER A 66 8.16 -13.32 14.37
N ILE A 67 7.71 -13.28 13.11
CA ILE A 67 6.48 -13.92 12.68
C ILE A 67 6.84 -15.15 11.84
N HIS A 68 6.31 -16.31 12.23
CA HIS A 68 6.65 -17.60 11.63
C HIS A 68 5.49 -18.23 10.85
N ASN A 69 4.25 -17.79 11.08
CA ASN A 69 3.07 -18.30 10.37
C ASN A 69 1.95 -17.24 10.26
N GLU A 70 0.92 -17.56 9.47
CA GLU A 70 -0.21 -16.67 9.22
C GLU A 70 -1.09 -16.48 10.47
N GLU A 71 -1.23 -17.52 11.29
CA GLU A 71 -2.03 -17.50 12.50
C GLU A 71 -1.45 -16.54 13.55
N GLU A 72 -0.13 -16.55 13.70
CA GLU A 72 0.64 -15.61 14.52
C GLU A 72 0.49 -14.20 13.99
N ASN A 73 0.66 -13.99 12.68
CA ASN A 73 0.45 -12.69 12.07
C ASN A 73 -0.97 -12.13 12.35
N ALA A 74 -2.00 -12.96 12.20
CA ALA A 74 -3.38 -12.57 12.48
C ALA A 74 -3.62 -12.25 13.96
N PHE A 75 -3.06 -13.07 14.86
CA PHE A 75 -3.12 -12.84 16.31
C PHE A 75 -2.47 -11.50 16.71
N ILE A 76 -1.30 -11.20 16.16
CA ILE A 76 -0.57 -9.97 16.46
C ILE A 76 -1.35 -8.75 15.96
N LEU A 77 -1.87 -8.80 14.73
CA LEU A 77 -2.69 -7.72 14.18
C LEU A 77 -3.96 -7.46 15.01
N ASP A 78 -4.67 -8.52 15.39
CA ASP A 78 -5.87 -8.41 16.23
C ASP A 78 -5.56 -7.86 17.63
N THR A 79 -4.46 -8.31 18.24
CA THR A 79 -4.01 -7.84 19.55
C THR A 79 -3.59 -6.38 19.51
N LEU A 80 -2.86 -5.96 18.47
CA LEU A 80 -2.52 -4.56 18.23
C LEU A 80 -3.77 -3.71 18.12
N GLN A 81 -4.73 -4.07 17.27
CA GLN A 81 -5.96 -3.28 17.10
C GLN A 81 -6.76 -3.10 18.41
N LYS A 82 -6.72 -4.09 19.31
CA LYS A 82 -7.46 -4.06 20.58
C LYS A 82 -6.75 -3.29 21.68
N GLN A 83 -5.43 -3.43 21.79
CA GLN A 83 -4.67 -3.00 22.96
C GLN A 83 -3.66 -1.88 22.67
N TRP A 84 -3.24 -1.74 21.42
CA TRP A 84 -2.24 -0.77 21.00
C TRP A 84 -2.87 0.60 20.74
N LYS A 85 -2.21 1.64 21.24
CA LYS A 85 -2.57 3.04 21.01
C LYS A 85 -1.51 3.80 20.20
N GLY A 86 -0.52 3.07 19.68
CA GLY A 86 0.57 3.64 18.90
C GLY A 86 0.25 3.69 17.40
N PRO A 87 1.28 3.80 16.53
CA PRO A 87 1.11 3.82 15.08
C PRO A 87 0.50 2.53 14.53
N ASP A 88 -0.09 2.62 13.34
CA ASP A 88 -0.74 1.50 12.64
C ASP A 88 0.27 0.41 12.21
N ASP A 89 1.55 0.76 12.12
CA ASP A 89 2.66 -0.12 11.76
C ASP A 89 3.63 -0.36 12.94
N ILE A 90 4.16 -1.57 13.02
CA ILE A 90 5.17 -1.98 14.02
C ILE A 90 6.41 -2.55 13.34
N LEU A 91 7.56 -2.41 14.00
CA LEU A 91 8.82 -2.92 13.49
C LEU A 91 9.01 -4.40 13.85
N LEU A 92 9.31 -5.21 12.84
CA LEU A 92 9.60 -6.64 12.99
C LEU A 92 11.10 -6.88 13.12
N GLY A 93 11.46 -7.87 13.94
CA GLY A 93 12.82 -8.36 14.13
C GLY A 93 13.32 -9.22 12.97
N MET A 94 13.03 -8.82 11.73
CA MET A 94 13.48 -9.56 10.56
C MET A 94 14.90 -9.15 10.16
N PHE A 95 15.80 -10.13 10.06
CA PHE A 95 17.12 -9.92 9.47
C PHE A 95 17.03 -10.17 7.97
N PHE A 96 17.28 -9.13 7.17
CA PHE A 96 17.41 -9.29 5.73
C PHE A 96 18.83 -9.76 5.42
N ASP A 97 19.00 -11.05 5.16
CA ASP A 97 20.24 -11.57 4.62
C ASP A 97 20.37 -11.09 3.16
N THR A 98 21.30 -10.16 2.90
CA THR A 98 21.56 -9.61 1.57
C THR A 98 22.48 -10.47 0.72
N ASP A 99 23.06 -11.53 1.31
CA ASP A 99 24.04 -12.38 0.62
C ASP A 99 23.36 -13.47 -0.22
N VAL A 100 22.05 -13.67 -0.04
CA VAL A 100 21.23 -14.50 -0.91
C VAL A 100 20.67 -13.66 -2.07
N PRO A 101 21.07 -13.93 -3.33
CA PRO A 101 20.45 -13.28 -4.47
C PRO A 101 18.99 -13.73 -4.53
N TYR A 102 18.07 -12.82 -4.23
CA TYR A 102 16.64 -13.07 -4.39
C TYR A 102 16.39 -13.42 -5.87
N GLU A 103 15.88 -14.62 -6.15
CA GLU A 103 15.37 -14.95 -7.48
C GLU A 103 14.10 -14.13 -7.69
N LYS A 104 14.21 -13.00 -8.39
CA LYS A 104 13.09 -12.10 -8.75
C LYS A 104 12.22 -12.74 -9.84
N LYS A 105 11.74 -13.96 -9.63
CA LYS A 105 11.08 -14.79 -10.66
C LYS A 105 9.68 -14.30 -11.05
N TYR A 106 9.06 -13.46 -10.22
CA TYR A 106 7.67 -13.01 -10.43
C TYR A 106 7.50 -11.50 -10.65
N LEU A 107 8.53 -10.68 -10.40
CA LEU A 107 8.42 -9.22 -10.45
C LEU A 107 8.83 -8.60 -11.79
N SER A 108 9.55 -9.35 -12.64
CA SER A 108 10.14 -8.80 -13.87
C SER A 108 9.21 -8.91 -15.09
N ASP A 109 8.62 -10.08 -15.33
CA ASP A 109 8.04 -10.34 -16.66
C ASP A 109 6.73 -9.60 -16.90
N ASN A 110 5.82 -9.61 -15.92
CA ASN A 110 4.51 -8.96 -16.07
C ASN A 110 4.62 -7.42 -16.02
N HIS A 111 5.51 -6.86 -15.19
CA HIS A 111 5.66 -5.41 -15.10
C HIS A 111 6.25 -4.81 -16.39
N ILE A 112 7.21 -5.51 -17.02
CA ILE A 112 7.79 -5.10 -18.31
C ILE A 112 6.73 -5.20 -19.42
N LEU A 113 5.97 -6.30 -19.47
CA LEU A 113 4.89 -6.47 -20.44
C LEU A 113 3.78 -5.42 -20.29
N ILE A 114 3.35 -5.13 -19.06
CA ILE A 114 2.34 -4.10 -18.77
C ILE A 114 2.88 -2.71 -19.16
N SER A 115 4.12 -2.39 -18.79
CA SER A 115 4.76 -1.12 -19.16
C SER A 115 4.82 -0.93 -20.68
N ALA A 116 5.24 -1.97 -21.41
CA ALA A 116 5.32 -1.94 -22.87
C ALA A 116 3.93 -1.78 -23.52
N LEU A 117 2.91 -2.47 -23.01
CA LEU A 117 1.53 -2.39 -23.50
C LEU A 117 0.95 -0.98 -23.34
N VAL A 118 1.20 -0.34 -22.18
CA VAL A 118 0.75 1.03 -21.90
C VAL A 118 1.42 2.03 -22.84
N ILE A 119 2.74 1.91 -23.05
CA ILE A 119 3.49 2.78 -23.96
C ILE A 119 2.98 2.62 -25.40
N ALA A 120 2.80 1.38 -25.87
CA ALA A 120 2.26 1.14 -27.22
C ALA A 120 0.86 1.76 -27.40
N SER A 121 -0.01 1.61 -26.40
CA SER A 121 -1.38 2.13 -26.46
C SER A 121 -1.44 3.66 -26.52
N THR A 122 -0.59 4.35 -25.75
CA THR A 122 -0.54 5.83 -25.77
C THR A 122 -0.05 6.37 -27.12
N VAL A 123 0.98 5.74 -27.70
CA VAL A 123 1.47 6.10 -29.05
C VAL A 123 0.39 5.85 -30.10
N ILE A 124 -0.32 4.72 -30.04
CA ILE A 124 -1.40 4.43 -31.00
C ILE A 124 -2.52 5.48 -30.89
N LEU A 125 -2.97 5.81 -29.67
CA LEU A 125 -4.04 6.78 -29.47
C LEU A 125 -3.66 8.20 -29.92
N THR A 126 -2.41 8.61 -29.67
CA THR A 126 -1.91 9.92 -30.14
C THR A 126 -1.84 10.00 -31.67
N VAL A 127 -1.36 8.94 -32.33
CA VAL A 127 -1.29 8.88 -33.79
C VAL A 127 -2.68 8.86 -34.41
N LEU A 128 -3.59 8.00 -33.90
CA LEU A 128 -4.97 7.94 -34.38
C LEU A 128 -5.69 9.27 -34.17
N GLY A 129 -5.49 9.92 -33.02
CA GLY A 129 -6.02 11.25 -32.75
C GLY A 129 -5.54 12.30 -33.76
N ALA A 130 -4.23 12.32 -34.07
CA ALA A 130 -3.67 13.24 -35.06
C ALA A 130 -4.21 12.97 -36.49
N VAL A 131 -4.35 11.70 -36.88
CA VAL A 131 -4.91 11.31 -38.18
C VAL A 131 -6.37 11.74 -38.30
N VAL A 132 -7.19 11.42 -37.29
CA VAL A 132 -8.60 11.82 -37.26
C VAL A 132 -8.74 13.34 -37.31
N TRP A 133 -7.95 14.07 -36.51
CA TRP A 133 -7.92 15.54 -36.55
C TRP A 133 -7.55 16.09 -37.92
N PHE A 134 -6.53 15.52 -38.57
CA PHE A 134 -6.10 15.92 -39.92
C PHE A 134 -7.17 15.65 -40.97
N LEU A 135 -7.82 14.48 -40.93
CA LEU A 135 -8.92 14.13 -41.83
C LEU A 135 -10.15 15.02 -41.61
N TYR A 136 -10.48 15.31 -40.35
CA TYR A 136 -11.56 16.22 -40.00
C TYR A 136 -11.27 17.64 -40.53
N LYS A 137 -10.06 18.15 -40.33
CA LYS A 137 -9.64 19.45 -40.86
C LYS A 137 -9.67 19.47 -42.39
N ARG A 138 -9.18 18.43 -43.06
CA ARG A 138 -9.24 18.30 -44.52
C ARG A 138 -10.67 18.22 -45.05
N SER A 139 -11.57 17.56 -44.33
CA SER A 139 -13.00 17.50 -44.68
C SER A 139 -13.68 18.87 -44.55
N LEU A 140 -13.30 19.67 -43.55
CA LEU A 140 -13.77 21.05 -43.40
C LEU A 140 -13.27 21.94 -44.55
N ASP A 141 -12.00 21.80 -44.94
CA ASP A 141 -11.44 22.58 -46.05
C ASP A 141 -11.93 22.11 -47.43
N SER A 142 -12.33 20.84 -47.57
CA SER A 142 -12.88 20.28 -48.83
C SER A 142 -14.39 20.54 -49.01
N GLY A 143 -15.09 21.02 -47.97
CA GLY A 143 -16.51 21.35 -48.01
C GLY A 143 -16.84 22.70 -48.65
N PHE A 144 -15.83 23.48 -49.06
CA PHE A 144 -16.00 24.81 -49.66
C PHE A 144 -15.40 24.87 -51.07
N THR A 145 -15.92 24.11 -52.04
CA THR A 145 -15.76 24.46 -53.46
C THR A 145 -16.95 23.96 -54.29
N THR A 146 -17.94 24.82 -54.52
CA THR A 146 -18.80 24.77 -55.72
C THR A 146 -18.89 26.16 -56.34
N VAL A 147 -18.63 26.19 -57.65
CA VAL A 147 -18.39 27.33 -58.55
C VAL A 147 -19.72 27.87 -59.13
N PHE A 148 -19.92 29.20 -59.01
CA PHE A 148 -20.62 30.20 -59.86
C PHE A 148 -21.97 29.91 -60.58
N SER A 149 -22.95 30.82 -60.39
CA SER A 149 -23.73 31.48 -61.47
C SER A 149 -24.42 32.79 -61.02
N ALA A 150 -24.76 33.64 -61.99
CA ALA A 150 -24.86 35.12 -61.98
C ALA A 150 -25.98 35.82 -61.15
N ALA A 151 -25.78 37.13 -60.92
CA ALA A 151 -26.48 38.11 -60.04
C ALA A 151 -27.98 38.43 -60.38
N PRO A 152 -28.72 39.15 -59.49
CA PRO A 152 -28.70 40.62 -59.51
C PRO A 152 -28.67 41.33 -58.12
N GLN A 153 -28.33 42.62 -58.19
CA GLN A 153 -28.06 43.57 -57.11
C GLN A 153 -29.17 43.69 -56.03
N SER A 154 -28.75 43.82 -54.76
CA SER A 154 -29.59 44.32 -53.67
C SER A 154 -28.91 45.58 -53.07
N PRO A 155 -29.67 46.62 -52.68
CA PRO A 155 -29.12 47.94 -52.42
C PRO A 155 -28.29 47.98 -51.14
N TYR A 156 -27.15 48.64 -51.29
CA TYR A 156 -26.24 49.15 -50.28
C TYR A 156 -27.01 49.94 -49.19
N ASN A 157 -26.73 49.63 -47.92
CA ASN A 157 -27.04 50.52 -46.79
C ASN A 157 -25.94 50.36 -45.73
N ASP A 158 -25.12 51.39 -45.67
CA ASP A 158 -24.02 51.67 -44.78
C ASP A 158 -24.52 52.58 -43.67
N ASP A 159 -24.95 51.98 -42.56
CA ASP A 159 -25.19 52.74 -41.33
C ASP A 159 -24.25 52.24 -40.23
N CYS A 160 -23.05 52.82 -40.24
CA CYS A 160 -22.10 52.77 -39.15
C CYS A 160 -22.57 53.76 -38.07
N VAL A 161 -23.32 53.30 -37.07
CA VAL A 161 -23.56 54.10 -35.86
C VAL A 161 -22.39 53.89 -34.89
N LEU A 162 -21.50 54.88 -34.88
CA LEU A 162 -20.56 55.16 -33.80
C LEU A 162 -21.36 55.67 -32.59
N VAL A 163 -21.54 54.83 -31.57
CA VAL A 163 -21.87 55.34 -30.24
C VAL A 163 -20.59 55.87 -29.61
N VAL A 164 -20.43 57.19 -29.75
CA VAL A 164 -19.48 58.01 -28.99
C VAL A 164 -19.76 57.81 -27.51
N ALA A 165 -18.72 57.41 -26.77
CA ALA A 165 -18.71 57.48 -25.32
C ALA A 165 -18.86 58.96 -24.91
N GLU A 166 -19.99 59.30 -24.30
CA GLU A 166 -20.09 60.51 -23.50
C GLU A 166 -20.31 60.08 -22.05
N GLU A 167 -19.20 60.13 -21.33
CA GLU A 167 -19.08 60.05 -19.89
C GLU A 167 -19.75 61.29 -19.25
N ASN A 168 -20.85 61.07 -18.54
CA ASN A 168 -21.32 62.01 -17.53
C ASN A 168 -21.83 61.30 -16.27
N GLU A 169 -21.28 61.81 -15.18
CA GLU A 169 -21.33 61.39 -13.80
C GLU A 169 -22.57 61.99 -13.12
N TYR A 170 -23.36 61.18 -12.43
CA TYR A 170 -24.17 61.66 -11.31
C TYR A 170 -24.46 60.57 -10.28
N ASP A 171 -24.24 60.99 -9.05
CA ASP A 171 -24.24 60.28 -7.78
C ASP A 171 -25.64 60.34 -7.10
N VAL A 172 -25.83 59.48 -6.10
CA VAL A 172 -26.81 59.56 -4.98
C VAL A 172 -28.28 59.11 -5.19
N GLN A 173 -28.53 57.87 -4.76
CA GLN A 173 -29.34 57.42 -3.59
C GLN A 173 -30.86 57.73 -3.39
N PHE A 174 -31.49 56.80 -2.65
CA PHE A 174 -32.81 56.69 -1.98
C PHE A 174 -33.80 55.74 -2.70
N ASP A 175 -34.32 54.67 -2.10
CA ASP A 175 -34.59 54.33 -0.68
C ASP A 175 -33.98 52.98 -0.26
#